data_AF-A0A1L5L2E1-F1
#
_entry.id   AF-A0A1L5L2E1-F1
#
_cell.length_a   1.000
_cell.length_b   1.000
_cell.length_c   1.000
_cell.angle_alpha   90.00
_cell.angle_beta   90.00
_cell.angle_gamma   90.00
#
_symmetry.space_group_name_H-M   'P 1'
#
loop_
_entity.id
_entity.type
_entity.pdbx_description
1 polymer ?
#
loop_
_entity_poly.entity_id
_entity_poly.type
_entity_poly.pdbx_seq_one_letter_code
_entity_poly.pdbx_strand_id
1 'polypeptide(L)'
;GIDKITAASWASLFYVGITVGRALSGFLTMRFKDPVMIRLGQVLVLAGILVMFVPLPHHLGVVAGLIIVGLGCAPIYPCVIHSTPVYFGEDNSQAIVGVQMACAYVGSLLMPPLFGVIAQYVTISLYPWYLLVLLVLMVAMHERLRKLRG
;
A
#
# COMPACT_ATOMS: atom_id res chain seq x y z
N GLY A 1 15.93 0.76 21.20
CA GLY A 1 15.17 -0.20 20.38
C GLY A 1 13.74 -0.24 20.89
N ILE A 2 12.76 -0.39 20.00
CA ILE A 2 11.35 -0.49 20.36
C ILE A 2 11.10 -1.88 20.95
N ASP A 3 10.29 -1.97 22.01
CA ASP A 3 9.94 -3.28 22.60
C ASP A 3 9.22 -4.18 21.58
N LYS A 4 9.51 -5.48 21.62
CA LYS A 4 8.95 -6.46 20.66
C LYS A 4 7.42 -6.48 20.69
N ILE A 5 6.83 -6.28 21.87
CA ILE A 5 5.37 -6.27 22.07
C ILE A 5 4.78 -5.02 21.40
N THR A 6 5.44 -3.87 21.53
CA THR A 6 5.03 -2.63 20.88
C THR A 6 5.11 -2.74 19.36
N ALA A 7 6.18 -3.33 18.81
CA ALA A 7 6.32 -3.54 17.37
C ALA A 7 5.25 -4.50 16.82
N ALA A 8 4.94 -5.59 17.54
CA ALA A 8 3.87 -6.51 17.16
C ALA A 8 2.50 -5.82 17.19
N SER A 9 2.23 -5.01 18.21
CA SER A 9 0.99 -4.23 18.31
C SER A 9 0.81 -3.27 17.13
N TRP A 10 1.89 -2.59 16.72
CA TRP A 10 1.85 -1.69 15.55
C TRP A 10 1.56 -2.43 14.25
N ALA A 11 2.14 -3.61 14.05
CA ALA A 11 1.83 -4.46 12.91
C ALA A 11 0.35 -4.90 12.90
N SER A 12 -0.20 -5.27 14.06
CA SER A 12 -1.63 -5.60 14.18
C SER A 12 -2.52 -4.41 13.81
N LEU A 13 -2.18 -3.19 14.24
CA LEU A 13 -2.95 -1.98 13.91
C LEU A 13 -2.96 -1.68 12.40
N PHE A 14 -1.86 -1.94 11.71
CA PHE A 14 -1.80 -1.87 10.25
C PHE A 14 -2.79 -2.85 9.60
N TYR A 15 -2.85 -4.11 10.06
CA TYR A 15 -3.81 -5.10 9.57
C TYR A 15 -5.27 -4.77 9.91
N VAL A 16 -5.52 -4.14 11.06
CA VAL A 16 -6.84 -3.59 11.39
C VAL A 16 -7.23 -2.49 10.38
N GLY A 17 -6.30 -1.59 10.06
CA GLY A 17 -6.48 -0.57 9.02
C GLY A 17 -6.82 -1.19 7.65
N ILE A 18 -6.13 -2.26 7.26
CA ILE A 18 -6.45 -3.01 6.03
C ILE A 18 -7.86 -3.59 6.10
N THR A 19 -8.22 -4.26 7.20
CA THR A 19 -9.53 -4.92 7.35
C THR A 19 -10.68 -3.90 7.22
N VAL A 20 -10.59 -2.79 7.97
CA VAL A 20 -11.56 -1.70 7.91
C VAL A 20 -11.56 -1.04 6.52
N GLY A 21 -10.37 -0.83 5.94
CA GLY A 21 -10.22 -0.29 4.60
C GLY A 21 -10.86 -1.15 3.52
N ARG A 22 -10.74 -2.47 3.63
CA ARG A 22 -11.38 -3.40 2.69
C ARG A 22 -12.90 -3.32 2.80
N ALA A 23 -13.45 -3.30 4.01
CA ALA A 23 -14.88 -3.11 4.22
C ALA A 23 -15.38 -1.79 3.60
N LEU A 24 -14.73 -0.67 3.92
CA LEU A 24 -15.08 0.65 3.38
C LEU A 24 -14.90 0.72 1.86
N SER A 25 -13.82 0.15 1.33
CA SER A 25 -13.56 0.12 -0.11
C SER A 25 -14.63 -0.66 -0.87
N GLY A 26 -15.18 -1.74 -0.29
CA GLY A 26 -16.28 -2.51 -0.89
C GLY A 26 -17.60 -1.73 -1.00
N PHE A 27 -17.81 -0.73 -0.14
CA PHE A 27 -18.90 0.22 -0.30
C PHE A 27 -18.54 1.36 -1.26
N LEU A 28 -17.31 1.85 -1.21
CA LEU A 28 -16.85 2.93 -2.09
C LEU A 28 -16.78 2.51 -3.57
N THR A 29 -16.50 1.25 -3.89
CA THR A 29 -16.54 0.71 -5.26
C THR A 29 -17.93 0.84 -5.89
N MET A 30 -19.01 0.81 -5.09
CA MET A 30 -20.36 1.00 -5.61
C MET A 30 -20.63 2.43 -6.07
N ARG A 31 -19.79 3.39 -5.63
CA ARG A 31 -19.99 4.83 -5.89
C ARG A 31 -18.86 5.47 -6.72
N PHE A 32 -17.67 4.89 -6.76
CA PHE A 32 -16.49 5.43 -7.45
C PHE A 32 -15.91 4.45 -8.47
N LYS A 33 -15.40 4.99 -9.58
CA LYS A 33 -14.69 4.20 -10.62
C LYS A 33 -13.31 3.76 -10.12
N ASP A 34 -12.84 2.59 -10.58
CA ASP A 34 -11.54 2.00 -10.19
C ASP A 34 -10.33 2.97 -10.20
N PRO A 35 -10.08 3.77 -11.26
CA PRO A 35 -8.91 4.67 -11.27
C PRO A 35 -9.01 5.80 -10.23
N VAL A 36 -10.22 6.21 -9.86
CA VAL A 36 -10.43 7.21 -8.79
C VAL A 36 -10.13 6.57 -7.43
N MET A 37 -10.52 5.30 -7.24
CA MET A 37 -10.30 4.59 -5.99
C MET A 37 -8.82 4.26 -5.76
N ILE A 38 -8.08 3.90 -6.81
CA ILE A 38 -6.61 3.74 -6.75
C ILE A 38 -5.94 5.05 -6.36
N ARG A 39 -6.32 6.16 -6.99
CA ARG A 39 -5.76 7.49 -6.68
C ARG A 39 -6.07 7.91 -5.25
N LEU A 40 -7.29 7.68 -4.78
CA LEU A 40 -7.70 7.97 -3.41
C LEU A 40 -6.90 7.14 -2.40
N GLY A 41 -6.68 5.85 -2.70
CA GLY A 41 -5.79 4.99 -1.92
C GLY A 41 -4.34 5.52 -1.87
N GLN A 42 -3.78 5.92 -3.01
CA GLN A 42 -2.43 6.52 -3.06
C GLN A 42 -2.32 7.83 -2.26
N VAL A 43 -3.33 8.69 -2.33
CA VAL A 43 -3.38 9.94 -1.53
C VAL A 43 -3.48 9.63 -0.04
N LEU A 44 -4.27 8.63 0.36
CA LEU A 44 -4.34 8.16 1.74
C LEU A 44 -2.99 7.61 2.22
N VAL A 45 -2.32 6.78 1.42
CA VAL A 45 -0.99 6.27 1.76
C VAL A 45 0.01 7.42 1.92
N LEU A 46 0.00 8.41 1.03
CA LEU A 46 0.83 9.60 1.16
C LEU A 46 0.54 10.37 2.45
N ALA A 47 -0.74 10.60 2.76
CA ALA A 47 -1.15 11.26 3.99
C ALA A 47 -0.68 10.49 5.23
N GLY A 48 -0.81 9.16 5.24
CA GLY A 48 -0.33 8.30 6.32
C GLY A 48 1.18 8.39 6.51
N ILE A 49 1.96 8.41 5.41
CA ILE A 49 3.42 8.61 5.46
C ILE A 49 3.76 10.00 6.01
N LEU A 50 3.07 11.07 5.56
CA LEU A 50 3.28 12.42 6.09
C LEU A 50 3.00 12.50 7.59
N VAL A 51 1.93 11.83 8.06
CA VAL A 51 1.61 11.74 9.49
C VAL A 51 2.71 11.01 10.28
N MET A 52 3.36 10.00 9.68
CA MET A 52 4.53 9.34 10.30
C MET A 52 5.75 10.27 10.43
N PHE A 53 5.90 11.25 9.55
CA PHE A 53 6.98 12.24 9.65
C PHE A 53 6.73 13.30 10.73
N VAL A 54 5.48 13.49 11.17
CA VAL A 54 5.18 14.43 12.24
C VAL A 54 5.62 13.82 13.58
N PRO A 55 6.55 14.47 14.32
CA PRO A 55 7.00 13.97 15.61
C PRO A 55 5.93 14.24 16.69
N LEU A 56 4.92 13.36 16.76
CA LEU A 56 3.93 13.40 17.86
C LEU A 56 4.46 12.69 19.11
N PRO A 57 4.07 13.15 20.31
CA PRO A 57 4.39 12.46 21.57
C PRO A 57 3.84 11.02 21.57
N HIS A 58 4.53 10.11 22.27
CA HIS A 58 4.14 8.70 22.45
C HIS A 58 4.00 7.86 21.16
N HIS A 59 4.74 8.16 20.09
CA HIS A 59 4.68 7.43 18.81
C HIS A 59 3.27 7.43 18.14
N LEU A 60 2.39 8.34 18.57
CA LEU A 60 1.01 8.41 18.08
C LEU A 60 0.95 8.63 16.56
N GLY A 61 1.90 9.42 16.03
CA GLY A 61 2.02 9.68 14.59
C GLY A 61 2.36 8.43 13.78
N VAL A 62 3.17 7.53 14.33
CA VAL A 62 3.51 6.25 13.67
C VAL A 62 2.29 5.32 13.64
N VAL A 63 1.57 5.24 14.76
CA VAL A 63 0.36 4.40 14.89
C VAL A 63 -0.76 4.89 13.98
N ALA A 64 -1.09 6.18 14.03
CA ALA A 64 -2.11 6.78 13.17
C ALA A 64 -1.70 6.67 11.69
N GLY A 65 -0.44 6.92 11.38
CA GLY A 65 0.10 6.73 10.04
C GLY A 65 -0.07 5.30 9.53
N LEU A 66 0.23 4.28 10.34
CA LEU A 66 0.07 2.87 9.94
C LEU A 66 -1.38 2.52 9.63
N ILE A 67 -2.33 3.00 10.44
CA ILE A 67 -3.76 2.77 10.20
C ILE A 67 -4.18 3.42 8.89
N ILE A 68 -3.77 4.67 8.64
CA ILE A 68 -4.09 5.41 7.42
C ILE A 68 -3.46 4.77 6.19
N VAL A 69 -2.19 4.33 6.27
CA VAL A 69 -1.53 3.60 5.18
C VAL A 69 -2.25 2.28 4.91
N GLY A 70 -2.59 1.51 5.95
CA GLY A 70 -3.35 0.27 5.81
C GLY A 70 -4.71 0.48 5.14
N LEU A 71 -5.41 1.55 5.53
CA LEU A 71 -6.68 1.97 4.92
C LEU A 71 -6.50 2.29 3.43
N GLY A 72 -5.46 3.05 3.07
CA GLY A 72 -5.17 3.44 1.69
C GLY A 72 -4.72 2.28 0.80
N CYS A 73 -4.01 1.30 1.34
CA CYS A 73 -3.56 0.11 0.60
C CYS A 73 -4.69 -0.85 0.23
N ALA A 74 -5.75 -0.92 1.06
CA ALA A 74 -6.85 -1.87 0.90
C ALA A 74 -7.56 -1.86 -0.49
N PRO A 75 -7.96 -0.70 -1.05
CA PRO A 75 -8.65 -0.63 -2.34
C PRO A 75 -7.73 -0.88 -3.55
N ILE A 76 -6.40 -0.71 -3.42
CA ILE A 76 -5.56 -0.56 -4.60
C ILE A 76 -5.41 -1.88 -5.36
N TYR A 77 -5.09 -2.96 -4.64
CA TYR A 77 -4.93 -4.28 -5.24
C TYR A 77 -6.19 -4.78 -5.98
N PRO A 78 -7.40 -4.79 -5.37
CA PRO A 78 -8.60 -5.24 -6.06
C PRO A 78 -8.96 -4.36 -7.27
N CYS A 79 -8.80 -3.03 -7.20
CA CYS A 79 -9.06 -2.16 -8.34
C CYS A 79 -8.11 -2.37 -9.51
N VAL A 80 -6.82 -2.65 -9.25
CA VAL A 80 -5.85 -2.94 -10.32
C VAL A 80 -6.25 -4.22 -11.05
N ILE A 81 -6.62 -5.26 -10.32
CA ILE A 81 -7.09 -6.52 -10.93
C ILE A 81 -8.37 -6.30 -11.72
N HIS A 82 -9.36 -5.61 -11.14
CA HIS A 82 -10.63 -5.31 -11.81
C HIS A 82 -10.45 -4.47 -13.10
N SER A 83 -9.49 -3.53 -13.10
CA SER A 83 -9.19 -2.71 -14.27
C SER A 83 -8.35 -3.43 -15.34
N THR A 84 -7.71 -4.55 -15.01
CA THR A 84 -6.82 -5.28 -15.92
C THR A 84 -7.52 -5.76 -17.21
N PRO A 85 -8.71 -6.39 -17.17
CA PRO A 85 -9.42 -6.76 -18.41
C PRO A 85 -9.76 -5.56 -19.28
N VAL A 86 -10.08 -4.39 -18.70
CA VAL A 86 -10.36 -3.16 -19.45
C VAL A 86 -9.13 -2.68 -20.23
N TYR A 87 -7.94 -2.79 -19.66
CA TYR A 87 -6.70 -2.33 -20.30
C TYR A 87 -6.09 -3.35 -21.28
N PHE A 88 -6.30 -4.65 -21.06
CA PHE A 88 -5.57 -5.70 -21.78
C PHE A 88 -6.45 -6.65 -22.60
N GLY A 89 -7.77 -6.47 -22.55
CA GLY A 89 -8.74 -7.37 -23.15
C GLY A 89 -9.01 -8.59 -22.26
N GLU A 90 -10.22 -9.14 -22.35
CA GLU A 90 -10.64 -10.29 -21.54
C GLU A 90 -9.77 -11.52 -21.82
N ASP A 91 -9.37 -11.73 -23.08
CA ASP A 91 -8.57 -12.89 -23.52
C ASP A 91 -7.20 -12.96 -22.85
N ASN A 92 -6.56 -11.82 -22.59
CA ASN A 92 -5.23 -11.77 -21.96
C ASN A 92 -5.28 -11.51 -20.45
N SER A 93 -6.47 -11.16 -19.93
CA SER A 93 -6.64 -10.72 -18.54
C SER A 93 -6.18 -11.77 -17.52
N GLN A 94 -6.51 -13.04 -17.74
CA GLN A 94 -6.13 -14.18 -16.89
C GLN A 94 -4.60 -14.29 -16.75
N ALA A 95 -3.88 -14.27 -17.86
CA ALA A 95 -2.41 -14.38 -17.86
C ALA A 95 -1.77 -13.20 -17.13
N ILE A 96 -2.28 -11.98 -17.36
CA ILE A 96 -1.72 -10.76 -16.79
C ILE A 96 -2.02 -10.66 -15.29
N VAL A 97 -3.22 -11.03 -14.86
CA VAL A 97 -3.56 -11.14 -13.44
C VAL A 97 -2.64 -12.18 -12.77
N GLY A 98 -2.38 -13.32 -13.41
CA GLY A 98 -1.42 -14.32 -12.92
C GLY A 98 -0.03 -13.73 -12.69
N VAL A 99 0.48 -12.96 -13.65
CA VAL A 99 1.77 -12.26 -13.52
C VAL A 99 1.73 -11.21 -12.40
N GLN A 100 0.67 -10.41 -12.30
CA GLN A 100 0.49 -9.43 -11.23
C GLN A 100 0.51 -10.08 -9.84
N MET A 101 -0.21 -11.20 -9.67
CA MET A 101 -0.24 -11.97 -8.42
C MET A 101 1.15 -12.53 -8.09
N ALA A 102 1.86 -13.10 -9.07
CA ALA A 102 3.21 -13.62 -8.87
C ALA A 102 4.18 -12.52 -8.41
N CYS A 103 4.17 -11.37 -9.08
CA CYS A 103 4.98 -10.21 -8.69
C CYS A 103 4.63 -9.71 -7.28
N ALA A 104 3.35 -9.69 -6.92
CA ALA A 104 2.90 -9.28 -5.59
C ALA A 104 3.39 -10.24 -4.49
N TYR A 105 3.34 -11.56 -4.73
CA TYR A 105 3.85 -12.54 -3.79
C TYR A 105 5.37 -12.50 -3.65
N VAL A 106 6.10 -12.37 -4.76
CA VAL A 106 7.55 -12.18 -4.75
C VAL A 106 7.92 -10.90 -3.97
N GLY A 107 7.19 -9.79 -4.20
CA GLY A 107 7.36 -8.57 -3.43
C GLY A 107 7.10 -8.77 -1.94
N SER A 108 6.01 -9.45 -1.58
CA SER A 108 5.64 -9.70 -0.17
C SER A 108 6.66 -10.58 0.55
N LEU A 109 7.36 -11.47 -0.17
CA LEU A 109 8.43 -12.29 0.36
C LEU A 109 9.75 -11.52 0.51
N LEU A 110 10.09 -10.68 -0.46
CA LEU A 110 11.40 -10.00 -0.51
C LEU A 110 11.45 -8.68 0.28
N MET A 111 10.35 -7.92 0.30
CA MET A 111 10.32 -6.57 0.87
C MET A 111 10.50 -6.56 2.40
N PRO A 112 9.88 -7.46 3.20
CA PRO A 112 10.09 -7.45 4.65
C PRO A 112 11.51 -7.83 5.07
N PRO A 113 12.16 -8.89 4.53
CA PRO A 113 13.57 -9.19 4.82
C PRO A 113 14.52 -8.06 4.37
N LEU A 114 14.28 -7.48 3.20
CA LEU A 114 15.09 -6.37 2.68
C LEU A 114 15.02 -5.16 3.62
N PHE A 115 13.82 -4.80 4.08
CA PHE A 115 13.66 -3.76 5.09
C PHE A 115 14.29 -4.15 6.43
N GLY A 116 14.19 -5.41 6.85
CA GLY A 116 14.79 -5.91 8.08
C GLY A 116 16.31 -5.74 8.13
N VAL A 117 16.99 -6.05 7.02
CA VAL A 117 18.44 -5.81 6.86
C VAL A 117 18.74 -4.31 6.93
N ILE A 118 18.01 -3.47 6.20
CA ILE A 118 18.20 -2.01 6.22
C ILE A 118 18.00 -1.45 7.65
N ALA A 119 16.97 -1.90 8.35
CA ALA A 119 16.67 -1.47 9.71
C ALA A 119 17.75 -1.91 10.72
N GLN A 120 18.38 -3.07 10.50
CA GLN A 120 19.46 -3.59 11.34
C GLN A 120 20.78 -2.82 11.14
N TYR A 121 21.13 -2.47 9.90
CA TYR A 121 22.42 -1.83 9.60
C TYR A 121 22.39 -0.29 9.60
N VAL A 122 21.24 0.33 9.33
CA VAL A 122 21.13 1.79 9.23
C VAL A 122 20.35 2.37 10.40
N THR A 123 19.00 2.34 10.36
CA THR A 123 18.11 2.81 11.44
C THR A 123 16.63 2.58 11.06
N ILE A 124 15.78 2.29 12.06
CA ILE A 124 14.32 2.08 11.86
C ILE A 124 13.57 3.32 11.36
N SER A 125 14.10 4.53 11.61
CA SER A 125 13.55 5.81 11.14
C SER A 125 13.51 5.95 9.62
N LEU A 126 14.17 5.05 8.88
CA LEU A 126 14.06 4.98 7.42
C LEU A 126 12.75 4.34 6.93
N TYR A 127 11.94 3.76 7.83
CA TYR A 127 10.68 3.11 7.46
C TYR A 127 9.73 4.01 6.65
N PRO A 128 9.44 5.27 7.05
CA PRO A 128 8.56 6.14 6.27
C PRO A 128 9.17 6.50 4.90
N TRP A 129 10.49 6.62 4.82
CA TRP A 129 11.20 6.88 3.56
C TRP A 129 11.11 5.68 2.60
N TYR A 130 11.28 4.46 3.14
CA TYR A 130 11.12 3.23 2.40
C TYR A 130 9.70 3.10 1.80
N LEU A 131 8.67 3.39 2.60
CA LEU A 131 7.28 3.42 2.12
C LEU A 131 7.06 4.51 1.06
N LEU A 132 7.69 5.68 1.21
CA LEU A 132 7.56 6.78 0.26
C LEU A 132 8.15 6.41 -1.11
N VAL A 133 9.32 5.77 -1.14
CA VAL A 133 9.93 5.28 -2.39
C VAL A 133 9.03 4.25 -3.08
N LEU A 134 8.48 3.28 -2.32
CA LEU A 134 7.54 2.31 -2.87
C LEU A 134 6.26 2.96 -3.41
N LEU A 135 5.73 3.96 -2.70
CA LEU A 135 4.56 4.72 -3.16
C LEU A 135 4.85 5.48 -4.45
N VAL A 136 5.98 6.19 -4.54
CA VAL A 136 6.37 6.92 -5.75
C VAL A 136 6.51 5.98 -6.94
N LEU A 137 7.19 4.84 -6.74
CA LEU A 137 7.35 3.82 -7.77
C LEU A 137 5.97 3.28 -8.23
N MET A 138 5.08 3.00 -7.29
CA MET A 138 3.73 2.55 -7.56
C MET A 138 2.89 3.59 -8.34
N VAL A 139 2.95 4.87 -7.95
CA VAL A 139 2.27 5.97 -8.65
C VAL A 139 2.81 6.12 -10.06
N ALA A 140 4.13 6.15 -10.24
CA ALA A 140 4.77 6.29 -11.54
C ALA A 140 4.41 5.12 -12.49
N MET A 141 4.41 3.89 -11.99
CA MET A 141 4.00 2.71 -12.77
C MET A 141 2.52 2.76 -13.15
N HIS A 142 1.65 3.13 -12.21
CA HIS A 142 0.21 3.23 -12.45
C HIS A 142 -0.12 4.32 -13.49
N GLU A 143 0.49 5.49 -13.38
CA GLU A 143 0.32 6.58 -14.36
C GLU A 143 0.89 6.21 -15.72
N ARG A 144 2.06 5.55 -15.77
CA ARG A 144 2.66 5.08 -17.03
C ARG A 144 1.77 4.06 -17.72
N LEU A 145 1.20 3.10 -16.99
CA LEU A 145 0.26 2.14 -17.52
C LEU A 145 -0.96 2.85 -18.12
N ARG A 146 -1.50 3.84 -17.40
CA ARG A 146 -2.67 4.60 -17.86
C ARG A 146 -2.36 5.46 -19.10
N LYS A 147 -1.16 6.04 -19.23
CA LYS A 147 -0.75 6.78 -20.44
C LYS A 147 -0.54 5.87 -21.65
N LEU A 148 -0.18 4.60 -21.45
CA LEU A 148 0.06 3.65 -22.53
C LEU A 148 -1.22 2.95 -23.01
N ARG A 149 -2.24 2.83 -22.15
CA ARG A 149 -3.43 1.99 -22.41
C ARG A 149 -4.78 2.67 -22.16
N GLY A 150 -4.80 3.92 -21.69
CA GLY A 150 -6.00 4.75 -21.56
C GLY A 150 -6.08 5.79 -22.65
#